data_AF-A0A815VWT4-F1
#
_entry.id   AF-A0A815VWT4-F1
#
_cell.length_a   1.000
_cell.length_b   1.000
_cell.length_c   1.000
_cell.angle_alpha   90.00
_cell.angle_beta   90.00
_cell.angle_gamma   90.00
#
_symmetry.space_group_name_H-M   'P 1'
#
loop_
_entity.id
_entity.type
_entity.pdbx_description
1 polymer ?
#
loop_
_entity_poly.entity_id
_entity_poly.type
_entity_poly.pdbx_seq_one_letter_code
_entity_poly.pdbx_strand_id
1 'polypeptide(L)'
;MTFVSFGSDDDIYLLSTTHLNDTSDSSTNCLVNDLTSSSSNCYTLEQLKYFFFKKDQSVCLDNKNSTKPLASWWRSFGYVTVKNKKNELEQINGFISCFKCYHVFRYESASGTKHFIEHADRCFPLSSSNPASDERNDSKLVQYKLNQVGFRRKAKLTFKQKNELKEVHAQWICTDFRPFTILEDYGFEHLANIAEHGLVDAKELLPSWHTVTHNVDDLAAK
;
A
#
# COMPACT_ATOMS: atom_id res chain seq x y z
N MET A 1 -6.95 -12.89 7.09
CA MET A 1 -8.25 -12.54 7.67
C MET A 1 -8.76 -11.33 6.92
N THR A 2 -9.52 -11.57 5.84
CA THR A 2 -9.92 -10.52 4.89
C THR A 2 -11.35 -10.12 5.19
N PHE A 3 -11.61 -8.82 5.33
CA PHE A 3 -12.91 -8.28 5.69
C PHE A 3 -13.91 -8.26 4.53
N VAL A 4 -15.17 -8.57 4.84
CA VAL A 4 -16.32 -8.53 3.94
C VAL A 4 -17.40 -7.67 4.61
N SER A 5 -17.81 -6.58 3.96
CA SER A 5 -18.99 -5.79 4.35
C SER A 5 -20.24 -6.32 3.63
N PHE A 6 -21.40 -6.24 4.28
CA PHE A 6 -22.66 -6.83 3.82
C PHE A 6 -23.60 -5.75 3.26
N GLY A 7 -23.58 -5.59 1.93
CA GLY A 7 -24.68 -4.97 1.20
C GLY A 7 -25.68 -6.02 0.75
N SER A 8 -26.97 -5.71 0.84
CA SER A 8 -28.03 -6.45 0.14
C SER A 8 -27.86 -6.26 -1.36
N ASP A 9 -27.81 -7.38 -2.09
CA ASP A 9 -27.70 -7.55 -3.55
C ASP A 9 -26.28 -7.72 -4.13
N ASP A 10 -26.19 -8.68 -5.07
CA ASP A 10 -25.08 -9.59 -5.40
C ASP A 10 -23.73 -9.03 -5.91
N ASP A 11 -23.42 -7.76 -5.71
CA ASP A 11 -22.09 -7.23 -6.04
C ASP A 11 -21.41 -6.50 -4.88
N ILE A 12 -20.30 -7.08 -4.41
CA ILE A 12 -19.43 -6.50 -3.38
C ILE A 12 -18.63 -5.36 -4.02
N TYR A 13 -19.12 -4.13 -3.91
CA TYR A 13 -18.37 -2.92 -4.23
C TYR A 13 -17.88 -2.22 -2.95
N LEU A 14 -16.61 -1.77 -2.97
CA LEU A 14 -16.09 -0.84 -1.97
C LEU A 14 -16.59 0.57 -2.32
N LEU A 15 -17.56 1.09 -1.57
CA LEU A 15 -17.92 2.51 -1.63
C LEU A 15 -17.42 3.19 -0.35
N SER A 16 -16.57 4.20 -0.55
CA SER A 16 -16.20 5.17 0.47
C SER A 16 -16.91 6.48 0.11
N THR A 17 -17.88 6.87 0.93
CA THR A 17 -18.55 8.16 0.88
C THR A 17 -17.73 9.18 1.66
N THR A 18 -17.11 10.13 0.96
CA THR A 18 -16.57 11.34 1.58
C THR A 18 -17.54 12.49 1.36
N HIS A 19 -18.04 13.06 2.46
CA HIS A 19 -18.46 14.46 2.47
C HIS A 19 -17.18 15.31 2.40
N LEU A 20 -16.90 15.86 1.22
CA LEU A 20 -15.88 16.90 1.04
C LEU A 20 -16.63 18.22 0.88
N ASN A 21 -16.43 19.11 1.85
CA ASN A 21 -16.80 20.51 1.72
C ASN A 21 -15.85 21.16 0.72
N ASP A 22 -16.43 21.73 -0.34
CA ASP A 22 -15.74 22.58 -1.29
C ASP A 22 -15.26 23.86 -0.59
N THR A 23 -13.94 24.02 -0.50
CA THR A 23 -13.31 25.35 -0.46
C THR A 23 -12.25 25.38 -1.54
N SER A 24 -12.59 26.04 -2.63
CA SER A 24 -11.75 26.41 -3.76
C SER A 24 -10.70 27.44 -3.35
N ASP A 25 -9.45 27.21 -3.79
CA ASP A 25 -8.38 28.16 -4.15
C ASP A 25 -7.04 27.41 -4.00
N SER A 26 -6.00 27.50 -4.83
CA SER A 26 -5.67 28.29 -6.01
C SER A 26 -4.33 27.74 -6.55
N SER A 27 -4.19 27.68 -7.88
CA SER A 27 -2.95 27.78 -8.68
C SER A 27 -1.81 26.76 -8.46
N THR A 28 -1.81 25.66 -9.23
CA THR A 28 -0.59 24.88 -9.55
C THR A 28 -0.05 25.26 -10.92
N ASN A 29 1.12 25.89 -10.94
CA ASN A 29 1.91 26.17 -12.15
C ASN A 29 2.36 24.86 -12.82
N CYS A 30 1.81 24.57 -13.99
CA CYS A 30 2.33 23.56 -14.91
C CYS A 30 3.52 24.17 -15.67
N LEU A 31 4.74 24.00 -15.16
CA LEU A 31 5.94 24.28 -15.94
C LEU A 31 6.16 23.14 -16.93
N VAL A 32 5.79 23.41 -18.18
CA VAL A 32 6.04 22.56 -19.35
C VAL A 32 7.42 22.90 -19.88
N ASN A 33 8.33 21.93 -19.90
CA ASN A 33 9.49 21.94 -20.79
C ASN A 33 9.41 20.70 -21.69
N ASP A 34 9.35 20.97 -23.00
CA ASP A 34 9.53 20.13 -24.21
C ASP A 34 10.39 18.85 -24.05
N LEU A 35 10.22 17.72 -24.76
CA LEU A 35 9.57 17.36 -26.02
C LEU A 35 9.06 15.91 -25.96
N THR A 36 7.81 15.68 -26.38
CA THR A 36 7.38 14.72 -27.43
C THR A 36 5.86 14.60 -27.36
N SER A 37 5.21 15.04 -28.43
CA SER A 37 3.77 15.10 -28.62
C SER A 37 3.16 13.71 -28.76
N SER A 38 2.90 13.05 -27.63
CA SER A 38 1.76 12.15 -27.47
C SER A 38 0.72 12.86 -26.60
N SER A 39 -0.54 12.47 -26.73
CA SER A 39 -1.68 12.98 -25.96
C SER A 39 -1.45 12.77 -24.46
N SER A 40 -0.66 13.65 -23.83
CA SER A 40 -0.22 13.51 -22.45
C SER A 40 -1.37 13.98 -21.56
N ASN A 41 -2.12 13.02 -21.05
CA ASN A 41 -2.99 13.29 -19.91
C ASN A 41 -2.08 13.84 -18.79
N CYS A 42 -2.25 15.12 -18.45
CA CYS A 42 -1.48 15.75 -17.39
C CYS A 42 -2.03 15.24 -16.05
N TYR A 43 -1.24 14.42 -15.35
CA TYR A 43 -1.59 13.93 -14.02
C TYR A 43 -0.91 14.80 -12.96
N THR A 44 -1.67 15.24 -11.96
CA THR A 44 -1.13 15.88 -10.76
C THR A 44 -0.70 14.83 -9.72
N LEU A 45 0.16 15.23 -8.79
CA LEU A 45 0.60 14.35 -7.71
C LEU A 45 -0.58 13.89 -6.85
N GLU A 46 -1.55 14.77 -6.63
CA GLU A 46 -2.77 14.55 -5.86
C GLU A 46 -3.67 13.52 -6.55
N GLN A 47 -3.82 13.61 -7.87
CA GLN A 47 -4.56 12.63 -8.66
C GLN A 47 -3.92 11.24 -8.57
N LEU A 48 -2.60 11.16 -8.68
CA LEU A 48 -1.90 9.87 -8.55
C LEU A 48 -2.03 9.28 -7.15
N LYS A 49 -1.85 10.10 -6.10
CA LYS A 49 -2.08 9.68 -4.72
C LYS A 49 -3.50 9.17 -4.52
N TYR A 50 -4.48 9.84 -5.10
CA TYR A 50 -5.87 9.42 -5.04
C TYR A 50 -6.12 8.08 -5.74
N PHE A 51 -5.55 7.85 -6.93
CA PHE A 51 -5.67 6.58 -7.62
C PHE A 51 -5.05 5.42 -6.83
N PHE A 52 -3.87 5.62 -6.24
CA PHE A 52 -3.25 4.62 -5.37
C PHE A 52 -4.07 4.37 -4.11
N PHE A 53 -4.61 5.44 -3.49
CA PHE A 53 -5.47 5.32 -2.30
C PHE A 53 -6.75 4.53 -2.60
N LYS A 54 -7.41 4.80 -3.73
CA LYS A 54 -8.61 4.08 -4.18
C LYS A 54 -8.33 2.68 -4.72
N LYS A 55 -7.06 2.28 -4.84
CA LYS A 55 -6.63 1.00 -5.44
C LYS A 55 -7.21 0.81 -6.85
N ASP A 56 -7.24 1.90 -7.62
CA ASP A 56 -7.71 1.85 -9.00
C ASP A 56 -6.80 0.94 -9.84
N GLN A 57 -7.39 0.02 -10.59
CA GLN A 57 -6.67 -0.92 -11.46
C GLN A 57 -6.10 -0.26 -12.71
N SER A 58 -6.42 1.01 -12.95
CA SER A 58 -5.88 1.83 -14.03
C SER A 58 -4.42 2.21 -13.81
N VAL A 59 -3.94 2.33 -12.55
CA VAL A 59 -2.58 2.77 -12.23
C VAL A 59 -1.72 1.61 -11.75
N CYS A 60 -0.57 1.38 -12.39
CA CYS A 60 0.36 0.29 -12.09
C CYS A 60 1.77 0.81 -11.83
N LEU A 61 2.58 0.02 -11.11
CA LEU A 61 4.01 0.27 -10.96
C LEU A 61 4.79 -0.68 -11.88
N ASP A 62 5.69 -0.12 -12.70
CA ASP A 62 6.56 -0.91 -13.56
C ASP A 62 8.04 -0.58 -13.34
N ASN A 63 8.89 -1.61 -13.41
CA ASN A 63 10.35 -1.51 -13.36
C ASN A 63 11.02 -2.15 -14.60
N LYS A 64 10.24 -2.71 -15.52
CA LYS A 64 10.75 -3.54 -16.62
C LYS A 64 11.53 -2.76 -17.67
N ASN A 65 11.32 -1.46 -17.79
CA ASN A 65 11.96 -0.64 -18.82
C ASN A 65 13.32 -0.04 -18.43
N SER A 66 13.86 -0.38 -17.25
CA SER A 66 15.22 0.05 -16.92
C SER A 66 16.26 -0.84 -17.56
N THR A 67 16.74 -0.45 -18.75
CA THR A 67 17.85 -1.09 -19.47
C THR A 67 19.24 -0.79 -18.87
N LYS A 68 19.33 -0.12 -17.70
CA LYS A 68 20.60 0.24 -17.07
C LYS A 68 20.74 -0.42 -15.68
N PRO A 69 21.97 -0.73 -15.23
CA PRO A 69 22.22 -1.25 -13.89
C PRO A 69 21.76 -0.23 -12.86
N LEU A 70 20.59 -0.48 -12.30
CA LEU A 70 19.86 0.40 -11.40
C LEU A 70 20.63 0.56 -10.09
N ALA A 71 20.83 1.81 -9.67
CA ALA A 71 21.23 2.13 -8.30
C ALA A 71 20.37 1.35 -7.31
N SER A 72 20.96 0.86 -6.22
CA SER A 72 20.34 -0.11 -5.29
C SER A 72 18.93 0.28 -4.81
N TRP A 73 18.66 1.58 -4.67
CA TRP A 73 17.37 2.11 -4.23
C TRP A 73 16.21 1.85 -5.19
N TRP A 74 16.46 1.72 -6.50
CA TRP A 74 15.41 1.41 -7.50
C TRP A 74 14.78 0.01 -7.33
N ARG A 75 15.36 -0.84 -6.48
CA ARG A 75 14.69 -2.09 -6.08
C ARG A 75 13.42 -1.81 -5.27
N SER A 76 13.33 -0.64 -4.66
CA SER A 76 12.23 -0.20 -3.80
C SER A 76 11.21 0.69 -4.50
N PHE A 77 11.50 1.17 -5.72
CA PHE A 77 10.65 2.10 -6.46
C PHE A 77 10.41 1.64 -7.90
N GLY A 78 9.24 2.00 -8.44
CA GLY A 78 8.88 1.80 -9.84
C GLY A 78 8.35 3.07 -10.46
N TYR A 79 8.35 3.12 -11.80
CA TYR A 79 7.68 4.16 -12.53
C TYR A 79 6.16 4.02 -12.41
N VAL A 80 5.48 5.15 -12.31
CA VAL A 80 4.02 5.17 -12.33
C VAL A 80 3.56 5.00 -13.79
N THR A 81 2.69 4.03 -14.04
CA THR A 81 2.13 3.74 -15.35
C THR A 81 0.60 3.76 -15.28
N VAL A 82 -0.07 4.14 -16.36
CA VAL A 82 -1.53 4.11 -16.48
C VAL A 82 -1.93 3.28 -17.68
N LYS A 83 -3.00 2.50 -17.53
CA LYS A 83 -3.60 1.77 -18.66
C LYS A 83 -4.32 2.73 -19.59
N ASN A 84 -3.87 2.80 -20.83
CA ASN A 84 -4.58 3.52 -21.89
C ASN A 84 -5.85 2.73 -22.31
N LYS A 85 -6.71 3.33 -23.14
CA LYS A 85 -7.91 2.72 -23.74
C LYS A 85 -7.63 1.42 -24.49
N LYS A 86 -6.39 1.22 -24.94
CA LYS A 86 -5.90 -0.01 -25.60
C LYS A 86 -5.42 -1.09 -24.62
N ASN A 87 -5.56 -0.86 -23.30
CA ASN A 87 -5.04 -1.73 -22.24
C ASN A 87 -3.50 -1.87 -22.24
N GLU A 88 -2.81 -0.90 -22.86
CA GLU A 88 -1.35 -0.76 -22.84
C GLU A 88 -0.93 0.11 -21.65
N LEU A 89 0.22 -0.20 -21.04
CA LEU A 89 0.77 0.58 -19.93
C LEU A 89 1.57 1.77 -20.45
N GLU A 90 1.11 2.98 -20.16
CA GLU A 90 1.77 4.23 -20.52
C GLU A 90 2.45 4.81 -19.28
N GLN A 91 3.75 5.09 -19.37
CA GLN A 91 4.51 5.67 -18.27
C GLN A 91 4.16 7.15 -18.08
N ILE A 92 3.86 7.53 -16.83
CA ILE A 92 3.75 8.94 -16.46
C ILE A 92 5.15 9.46 -16.12
N ASN A 93 5.66 10.30 -17.00
CA ASN A 93 6.96 10.93 -16.82
C ASN A 93 6.99 11.84 -15.59
N GLY A 94 8.14 11.89 -14.92
CA GLY A 94 8.35 12.76 -13.76
C GLY A 94 7.77 12.22 -12.45
N PHE A 95 7.23 11.00 -12.42
CA PHE A 95 6.73 10.38 -11.19
C PHE A 95 7.26 8.97 -10.99
N ILE A 96 7.60 8.66 -9.73
CA ILE A 96 7.95 7.32 -9.27
C ILE A 96 7.17 7.02 -8.00
N SER A 97 7.01 5.75 -7.66
CA SER A 97 6.33 5.37 -6.43
C SER A 97 7.00 4.17 -5.76
N CYS A 98 6.96 4.18 -4.44
CA CYS A 98 7.49 3.10 -3.61
C CYS A 98 6.62 1.84 -3.77
N PHE A 99 7.24 0.67 -3.98
CA PHE A 99 6.49 -0.58 -4.11
C PHE A 99 5.75 -0.97 -2.82
N LYS A 100 6.27 -0.61 -1.65
CA LYS A 100 5.72 -1.06 -0.37
C LYS A 100 4.57 -0.20 0.14
N CYS A 101 4.74 1.12 0.15
CA CYS A 101 3.75 2.04 0.70
C CYS A 101 2.95 2.80 -0.37
N TYR A 102 3.30 2.64 -1.65
CA TYR A 102 2.66 3.36 -2.77
C TYR A 102 2.72 4.89 -2.66
N HIS A 103 3.67 5.41 -1.88
CA HIS A 103 3.90 6.85 -1.83
C HIS A 103 4.49 7.30 -3.17
N VAL A 104 3.82 8.27 -3.80
CA VAL A 104 4.22 8.85 -5.08
C VAL A 104 5.15 10.02 -4.83
N PHE A 105 6.24 10.06 -5.59
CA PHE A 105 7.22 11.12 -5.57
C PHE A 105 7.35 11.73 -6.95
N ARG A 106 7.66 13.02 -6.98
CA ARG A 106 8.11 13.70 -8.18
C ARG A 106 9.58 13.37 -8.41
N TYR A 107 9.90 12.86 -9.59
CA TYR A 107 11.26 12.50 -10.01
C TYR A 107 11.76 13.51 -11.03
N GLU A 108 12.65 14.38 -10.58
CA GLU A 108 13.41 15.27 -11.45
C GLU A 108 14.86 14.83 -11.44
N SER A 109 15.45 14.63 -12.61
CA SER A 109 16.85 14.20 -12.74
C SER A 109 17.84 15.11 -12.00
N ALA A 110 17.45 16.37 -11.76
CA ALA A 110 18.24 17.37 -11.05
C ALA A 110 18.14 17.30 -9.52
N SER A 111 17.04 16.77 -8.95
CA SER A 111 16.80 16.78 -7.48
C SER A 111 17.60 15.73 -6.70
N GLY A 112 18.45 14.95 -7.37
CA GLY A 112 19.20 13.87 -6.77
C GLY A 112 18.32 12.75 -6.22
N THR A 113 18.93 11.77 -5.56
CA THR A 113 18.25 10.53 -5.13
C THR A 113 18.23 10.33 -3.62
N LYS A 114 18.71 11.31 -2.84
CA LYS A 114 18.88 11.20 -1.38
C LYS A 114 17.56 10.89 -0.66
N HIS A 115 16.49 11.61 -1.02
CA HIS A 115 15.17 11.42 -0.42
C HIS A 115 14.55 10.04 -0.74
N PHE A 116 14.86 9.45 -1.90
CA PHE A 116 14.44 8.08 -2.23
C PHE A 116 15.18 7.05 -1.38
N ILE A 117 16.49 7.25 -1.16
CA ILE A 117 17.30 6.37 -0.31
C ILE A 117 16.77 6.43 1.13
N GLU A 118 16.60 7.63 1.69
CA GLU A 118 16.07 7.81 3.04
C GLU A 118 14.66 7.20 3.21
N HIS A 119 13.81 7.35 2.19
CA HIS A 119 12.50 6.70 2.20
C HIS A 119 12.63 5.17 2.11
N ALA A 120 13.51 4.64 1.26
CA ALA A 120 13.72 3.21 1.13
C ALA A 120 14.17 2.60 2.46
N ASP A 121 15.12 3.23 3.17
CA ASP A 121 15.63 2.74 4.46
C ASP A 121 14.53 2.72 5.54
N ARG A 122 13.67 3.74 5.57
CA ARG A 122 12.54 3.80 6.52
C ARG A 122 11.41 2.87 6.15
N CYS A 123 11.10 2.75 4.86
CA CYS A 123 9.97 1.96 4.38
C CYS A 123 10.31 0.48 4.36
N PHE A 124 11.53 0.12 3.98
CA PHE A 124 12.08 -1.23 4.02
C PHE A 124 13.20 -1.27 5.05
N PRO A 125 12.90 -1.22 6.36
CA PRO A 125 13.92 -1.46 7.36
C PRO A 125 14.49 -2.84 7.08
N LEU A 126 15.72 -2.88 6.59
CA LEU A 126 16.49 -4.12 6.48
C LEU A 126 16.51 -4.65 7.91
N SER A 127 15.79 -5.74 8.16
CA SER A 127 15.82 -6.43 9.45
C SER A 127 17.29 -6.59 9.81
N SER A 128 17.75 -5.83 10.79
CA SER A 128 19.16 -5.68 11.10
C SER A 128 19.67 -6.96 11.76
N SER A 129 20.00 -7.97 10.97
CA SER A 129 20.94 -8.99 11.39
C SER A 129 22.34 -8.43 11.15
N ASN A 130 22.92 -7.86 12.21
CA ASN A 130 24.34 -7.61 12.50
C ASN A 130 25.29 -7.19 11.35
N PRO A 131 25.97 -6.03 11.45
CA PRO A 131 27.11 -5.72 10.62
C PRO A 131 28.37 -6.34 11.25
N ALA A 132 28.81 -7.48 10.75
CA ALA A 132 30.18 -7.94 10.98
C ALA A 132 30.67 -8.71 9.75
N SER A 133 31.63 -8.10 9.05
CA SER A 133 32.66 -8.71 8.20
C SER A 133 32.25 -9.83 7.24
N ASP A 134 32.25 -9.58 5.93
CA ASP A 134 33.46 -9.67 5.12
C ASP A 134 33.13 -9.46 3.63
N GLU A 135 34.05 -8.85 2.89
CA GLU A 135 33.92 -8.66 1.45
C GLU A 135 34.19 -9.97 0.68
N ARG A 136 33.63 -10.04 -0.54
CA ARG A 136 33.99 -10.93 -1.67
C ARG A 136 33.47 -12.37 -1.62
N ASN A 137 32.31 -12.61 -2.23
CA ASN A 137 32.20 -13.38 -3.49
C ASN A 137 30.75 -13.73 -3.82
N ASP A 138 30.51 -13.80 -5.12
CA ASP A 138 29.47 -14.58 -5.81
C ASP A 138 27.99 -14.28 -5.57
N SER A 139 27.37 -13.62 -6.56
CA SER A 139 26.44 -14.20 -7.56
C SER A 139 25.48 -15.33 -7.16
N LYS A 140 25.14 -15.49 -5.88
CA LYS A 140 23.98 -16.25 -5.40
C LYS A 140 23.02 -15.27 -4.73
N LEU A 141 22.17 -14.66 -5.53
CA LEU A 141 20.81 -15.16 -5.69
C LEU A 141 20.02 -15.20 -4.36
N VAL A 142 20.15 -14.17 -3.51
CA VAL A 142 18.96 -13.70 -2.81
C VAL A 142 18.16 -12.89 -3.82
N GLN A 143 17.58 -13.64 -4.75
CA GLN A 143 16.34 -13.28 -5.41
C GLN A 143 15.33 -13.17 -4.27
N TYR A 144 15.38 -12.05 -3.53
CA TYR A 144 14.22 -11.57 -2.82
C TYR A 144 13.17 -11.58 -3.91
N LYS A 145 12.29 -12.57 -3.82
CA LYS A 145 10.95 -12.47 -4.34
C LYS A 145 10.37 -11.21 -3.69
N LEU A 146 10.73 -10.05 -4.25
CA LEU A 146 9.81 -9.04 -4.72
C LEU A 146 8.84 -9.75 -5.68
N ASN A 147 8.13 -10.75 -5.15
CA ASN A 147 6.79 -11.06 -5.55
C ASN A 147 6.07 -9.75 -5.32
N GLN A 148 5.99 -8.95 -6.37
CA GLN A 148 4.86 -8.09 -6.64
C GLN A 148 4.19 -7.62 -5.36
N VAL A 149 4.77 -6.61 -4.72
CA VAL A 149 3.95 -5.64 -3.99
C VAL A 149 3.21 -4.75 -5.01
N GLY A 150 3.07 -5.20 -6.26
CA GLY A 150 2.05 -4.72 -7.17
C GLY A 150 0.78 -5.48 -6.86
N PHE A 151 -0.30 -4.75 -6.57
CA PHE A 151 -1.65 -5.30 -6.50
C PHE A 151 -1.69 -6.64 -5.76
N ARG A 152 -1.74 -6.61 -4.42
CA ARG A 152 -2.36 -7.75 -3.73
C ARG A 152 -3.78 -7.83 -4.24
N ARG A 153 -3.99 -8.60 -5.31
CA ARG A 153 -5.31 -9.02 -5.76
C ARG A 153 -5.93 -9.58 -4.49
N LYS A 154 -6.97 -8.90 -3.97
CA LYS A 154 -7.76 -9.45 -2.87
C LYS A 154 -8.01 -10.89 -3.26
N ALA A 155 -7.42 -11.84 -2.53
CA ALA A 155 -7.63 -13.24 -2.84
C ALA A 155 -9.13 -13.42 -2.77
N LYS A 156 -9.75 -13.79 -3.89
CA LYS A 156 -11.20 -13.94 -3.94
C LYS A 156 -11.52 -15.12 -3.03
N LEU A 157 -11.99 -14.83 -1.82
CA LEU A 157 -12.38 -15.87 -0.88
C LEU A 157 -13.45 -16.73 -1.54
N THR A 158 -13.27 -18.05 -1.42
CA THR A 158 -14.29 -19.01 -1.84
C THR A 158 -15.57 -18.79 -1.04
N PHE A 159 -16.71 -19.21 -1.57
CA PHE A 159 -18.00 -19.12 -0.85
C PHE A 159 -17.92 -19.77 0.53
N LYS A 160 -17.26 -20.94 0.61
CA LYS A 160 -17.03 -21.66 1.87
C LYS A 160 -16.25 -20.83 2.89
N GLN A 161 -15.11 -20.25 2.49
CA GLN A 161 -14.30 -19.39 3.37
C GLN A 161 -15.06 -18.15 3.83
N LYS A 162 -15.88 -17.54 2.97
CA LYS A 162 -16.73 -16.41 3.36
C LYS A 162 -17.74 -16.84 4.43
N ASN A 163 -18.36 -18.00 4.28
CA ASN A 163 -19.33 -18.49 5.25
C ASN A 163 -18.68 -18.84 6.59
N GLU A 164 -17.53 -19.51 6.57
CA GLU A 164 -16.73 -19.79 7.78
C GLU A 164 -16.36 -18.50 8.52
N LEU A 165 -15.93 -17.45 7.79
CA LEU A 165 -15.62 -16.16 8.40
C LEU A 165 -16.86 -15.50 9.05
N LYS A 166 -18.03 -15.61 8.42
CA LYS A 166 -19.29 -15.11 9.01
C LYS A 166 -19.63 -15.83 10.31
N GLU A 167 -19.51 -17.15 10.32
CA GLU A 167 -19.80 -17.96 11.50
C GLU A 167 -18.85 -17.62 12.66
N VAL A 168 -17.54 -17.48 12.38
CA VAL A 168 -16.54 -17.08 13.38
C VAL A 168 -16.83 -15.69 13.94
N HIS A 169 -17.14 -14.71 13.09
CA HIS A 169 -17.50 -13.36 13.55
C HIS A 169 -18.79 -13.35 14.36
N ALA A 170 -19.84 -14.04 13.90
CA ALA A 170 -21.10 -14.12 14.62
C ALA A 170 -20.91 -14.78 16.00
N GLN A 171 -20.13 -15.87 16.07
CA GLN A 171 -19.81 -16.53 17.33
C GLN A 171 -19.04 -15.60 18.26
N TRP A 172 -18.01 -14.90 17.77
CA TRP A 172 -17.23 -13.95 18.56
C TRP A 172 -18.10 -12.82 19.12
N ILE A 173 -18.95 -12.22 18.27
CA ILE A 173 -19.87 -11.15 18.65
C ILE A 173 -20.84 -11.61 19.73
N CYS A 174 -21.45 -12.79 19.56
CA CYS A 174 -22.41 -13.33 20.52
C CYS A 174 -21.75 -13.77 21.84
N THR A 175 -20.53 -14.30 21.80
CA THR A 175 -19.82 -14.78 23.00
C THR A 175 -19.35 -13.62 23.87
N ASP A 176 -18.84 -12.56 23.23
CA ASP A 176 -18.30 -11.38 23.91
C ASP A 176 -19.33 -10.25 24.08
N PHE A 177 -20.60 -10.47 23.68
CA PHE A 177 -21.68 -9.48 23.68
C PHE A 177 -21.30 -8.15 22.98
N ARG A 178 -20.60 -8.23 21.86
CA ARG A 178 -20.17 -7.06 21.07
C ARG A 178 -21.33 -6.53 20.22
N PRO A 179 -21.34 -5.24 19.85
CA PRO A 179 -22.25 -4.75 18.82
C PRO A 179 -21.77 -5.21 17.43
N PHE A 180 -22.70 -5.53 16.52
CA PHE A 180 -22.36 -5.92 15.15
C PHE A 180 -21.59 -4.83 14.36
N THR A 181 -21.78 -3.57 14.74
CA THR A 181 -21.09 -2.41 14.13
C THR A 181 -19.57 -2.44 14.34
N ILE A 182 -19.04 -3.26 15.25
CA ILE A 182 -17.59 -3.41 15.45
C ILE A 182 -16.88 -3.93 14.19
N LEU A 183 -17.57 -4.66 13.32
CA LEU A 183 -16.99 -5.17 12.07
C LEU A 183 -16.75 -4.07 11.03
N GLU A 184 -17.40 -2.92 11.20
CA GLU A 184 -17.27 -1.73 10.35
C GLU A 184 -16.26 -0.73 10.93
N ASP A 185 -15.74 -0.97 12.14
CA ASP A 185 -14.79 -0.09 12.80
C ASP A 185 -13.45 -0.09 12.06
N TYR A 186 -12.92 1.11 11.82
CA TYR A 186 -11.65 1.29 11.11
C TYR A 186 -10.46 0.69 11.87
N GLY A 187 -10.45 0.78 13.20
CA GLY A 187 -9.42 0.19 14.05
C GLY A 187 -9.43 -1.33 13.95
N PHE A 188 -10.61 -1.94 13.93
CA PHE A 188 -10.77 -3.38 13.72
C PHE A 188 -10.29 -3.81 12.33
N GLU A 189 -10.67 -3.09 11.26
CA GLU A 189 -10.21 -3.38 9.90
C GLU A 189 -8.67 -3.32 9.82
N HIS A 190 -8.06 -2.31 10.44
CA HIS A 190 -6.62 -2.16 10.45
C HIS A 190 -5.93 -3.34 11.17
N LEU A 191 -6.47 -3.78 12.31
CA LEU A 191 -5.90 -4.88 13.08
C LEU A 191 -5.91 -6.22 12.34
N ALA A 192 -7.01 -6.64 11.70
CA ALA A 192 -6.95 -7.94 11.02
C ALA A 192 -6.19 -7.92 9.69
N ASN A 193 -5.98 -6.75 9.08
CA ASN A 193 -4.99 -6.60 8.01
C ASN A 193 -3.56 -6.85 8.53
N ILE A 194 -3.22 -6.41 9.75
CA ILE A 194 -1.92 -6.72 10.36
C ILE A 194 -1.79 -8.22 10.64
N ALA A 195 -2.85 -8.85 11.14
CA ALA A 195 -2.86 -10.29 11.43
C ALA A 195 -2.67 -11.18 10.18
N GLU A 196 -2.97 -10.68 8.97
CA GLU A 196 -2.70 -11.41 7.71
C GLU A 196 -1.22 -11.66 7.43
N HIS A 197 -0.32 -10.94 8.11
CA HIS A 197 1.10 -10.97 7.83
C HIS A 197 1.90 -12.00 8.64
N GLY A 198 1.27 -12.78 9.52
CA GLY A 198 1.96 -13.77 10.36
C GLY A 198 1.22 -15.10 10.47
N LEU A 199 1.95 -16.21 10.31
CA LEU A 199 1.58 -17.53 10.83
C LEU A 199 2.01 -17.60 12.31
N VAL A 200 1.48 -16.71 13.14
CA VAL A 200 1.86 -16.61 14.56
C VAL A 200 0.67 -17.01 15.41
N ASP A 201 0.92 -17.74 16.50
CA ASP A 201 -0.11 -18.08 17.48
C ASP A 201 -0.68 -16.78 18.08
N ALA A 202 -2.01 -16.63 18.01
CA ALA A 202 -2.71 -15.45 18.51
C ALA A 202 -2.44 -15.19 20.00
N LYS A 203 -2.16 -16.25 20.78
CA LYS A 203 -1.85 -16.12 22.20
C LYS A 203 -0.52 -15.44 22.48
N GLU A 204 0.45 -15.59 21.58
CA GLU A 204 1.76 -14.96 21.71
C GLU A 204 1.76 -13.53 21.17
N LEU A 205 0.86 -13.24 20.22
CA LEU A 205 0.81 -11.96 19.53
C LEU A 205 -0.03 -10.90 20.25
N LEU A 206 -1.14 -11.29 20.88
CA LEU A 206 -2.07 -10.33 21.46
C LEU A 206 -1.59 -9.86 22.84
N PRO A 207 -1.43 -8.54 23.05
CA PRO A 207 -1.06 -8.01 24.35
C PRO A 207 -2.15 -8.28 25.38
N SER A 208 -1.77 -8.39 26.65
CA SER A 208 -2.73 -8.45 27.74
C SER A 208 -3.54 -7.15 27.82
N TRP A 209 -4.75 -7.21 28.38
CA TRP A 209 -5.60 -6.02 28.51
C TRP A 209 -4.93 -4.90 29.34
N HIS A 210 -4.15 -5.27 30.36
CA HIS A 210 -3.38 -4.32 31.16
C HIS A 210 -2.33 -3.59 30.30
N THR A 211 -1.64 -4.33 29.44
CA THR A 211 -0.64 -3.77 28.51
C THR A 211 -1.29 -2.78 27.55
N VAL A 212 -2.49 -3.10 27.03
CA VAL A 212 -3.24 -2.19 26.16
C VAL A 212 -3.61 -0.91 26.92
N THR A 213 -4.12 -1.04 28.15
CA THR A 213 -4.54 0.11 28.97
C THR A 213 -3.37 1.05 29.25
N HIS A 214 -2.23 0.52 29.72
CA HIS A 214 -1.02 1.31 29.95
C HIS A 214 -0.55 2.04 28.69
N ASN A 215 -0.55 1.36 27.53
CA ASN A 215 -0.14 2.00 26.28
C ASN A 215 -1.07 3.14 25.86
N VAL A 216 -2.38 3.01 26.12
CA VAL A 216 -3.35 4.07 25.82
C VAL A 216 -3.14 5.27 26.74
N ASP A 217 -2.94 5.03 28.04
CA ASP A 217 -2.67 6.10 29.01
C ASP A 217 -1.37 6.85 28.69
N ASP A 218 -0.31 6.12 28.34
CA ASP A 218 0.98 6.68 27.93
C ASP A 218 0.89 7.49 26.63
N LEU A 219 0.00 7.09 25.72
CA LEU A 219 -0.27 7.84 24.48
C LEU A 219 -1.09 9.10 24.75
N ALA A 220 -2.04 9.05 25.69
CA ALA A 220 -2.86 10.18 26.07
C ALA A 220 -2.08 11.25 26.87
N ALA A 221 -1.00 10.84 27.55
CA ALA A 221 -0.13 11.75 28.31
C ALA A 221 0.87 12.56 27.46
N LYS A 222 0.97 12.26 26.15
CA LYS A 222 1.88 12.93 25.21
C LYS A 222 1.16 14.00 24.40
#